data_AF-U9SSE6-F1
#
_entry.id   AF-U9SSE6-F1
#
_cell.length_a   1.000
_cell.length_b   1.000
_cell.length_c   1.000
_cell.angle_alpha   90.00
_cell.angle_beta   90.00
_cell.angle_gamma   90.00
#
_symmetry.space_group_name_H-M   'P 1'
#
loop_
_entity.id
_entity.type
_entity.pdbx_description
1 polymer ?
#
loop_
_entity_poly.entity_id
_entity_poly.type
_entity_poly.pdbx_seq_one_letter_code
_entity_poly.pdbx_strand_id
1 'polypeptide(L)'
;MNPSTLNTLGYCYENGIGTNTNDFEAFESYQKAANLRHLDGLSFETYQKAVQLGSQGINNLGWCYENGIRTDVDLQQAFELYEKASNLGSCYAKYNLAVMYEYENGVKKDLHQAIYWYEKSEQGYLCAQDKLEELLEE
;
A
#
# COMPACT_ATOMS: atom_id res chain seq x y z
N MET A 1 -7.82 -10.15 17.27
CA MET A 1 -7.00 -9.02 16.78
C MET A 1 -7.68 -8.45 15.56
N ASN A 2 -7.70 -7.12 15.41
CA ASN A 2 -8.27 -6.46 14.24
C ASN A 2 -7.15 -6.05 13.26
N PRO A 3 -7.46 -5.77 11.98
CA PRO A 3 -6.43 -5.39 11.00
C PRO A 3 -5.58 -4.18 11.44
N SER A 4 -6.16 -3.23 12.18
CA SER A 4 -5.41 -2.08 12.71
C SER A 4 -4.26 -2.50 13.62
N THR A 5 -4.53 -3.39 14.58
CA THR A 5 -3.51 -3.85 15.53
C THR A 5 -2.37 -4.57 14.84
N LEU A 6 -2.66 -5.30 13.75
CA LEU A 6 -1.67 -6.03 12.99
C LEU A 6 -0.84 -5.11 12.10
N ASN A 7 -1.45 -4.10 11.46
CA ASN A 7 -0.67 -3.09 10.73
C ASN A 7 0.26 -2.30 11.64
N THR A 8 -0.23 -1.84 12.79
CA THR A 8 0.61 -1.10 13.75
C THR A 8 1.73 -2.00 14.28
N LEU A 9 1.43 -3.27 14.57
CA LEU A 9 2.44 -4.22 15.00
C LEU A 9 3.51 -4.46 13.92
N GLY A 10 3.08 -4.61 12.66
CA GLY A 10 3.99 -4.76 11.53
C GLY A 10 4.91 -3.54 11.38
N TYR A 11 4.34 -2.33 11.48
CA TYR A 11 5.10 -1.08 11.42
C TYR A 11 6.09 -0.93 12.57
N CYS A 12 5.73 -1.35 13.78
CA CYS A 12 6.64 -1.35 14.92
C CYS A 12 7.82 -2.32 14.72
N TYR A 13 7.58 -3.50 14.14
CA TYR A 13 8.66 -4.43 13.80
C TYR A 13 9.53 -3.93 12.65
N GLU A 14 8.96 -3.23 11.68
CA GLU A 14 9.72 -2.62 10.58
C GLU A 14 10.65 -1.51 11.09
N ASN A 15 10.16 -0.67 12.01
CA ASN A 15 10.87 0.53 12.48
C ASN A 15 11.56 0.37 13.84
N GLY A 16 11.43 -0.79 14.49
CA GLY A 16 12.00 -1.03 15.82
C GLY A 16 11.37 -0.17 16.93
N ILE A 17 10.06 0.13 16.83
CA ILE A 17 9.36 0.98 17.81
C ILE A 17 8.88 0.11 18.97
N GLY A 18 9.51 0.25 20.14
CA GLY A 18 9.17 -0.55 21.33
C GLY A 18 9.50 -2.04 21.21
N THR A 19 10.18 -2.44 20.13
CA THR A 19 10.70 -3.78 19.83
C THR A 19 11.97 -3.62 18.99
N ASN A 20 12.76 -4.68 18.82
CA ASN A 20 13.83 -4.67 17.82
C ASN A 20 13.22 -4.77 16.41
N THR A 21 13.95 -4.27 15.41
CA THR A 21 13.56 -4.48 14.02
C THR A 21 13.48 -5.98 13.70
N ASN A 22 12.41 -6.38 13.03
CA ASN A 22 12.18 -7.78 12.68
C ASN A 22 11.28 -7.90 11.45
N ASP A 23 11.93 -8.01 10.28
CA ASP A 23 11.24 -8.10 9.00
C ASP A 23 10.31 -9.32 8.89
N PHE A 24 10.61 -10.42 9.59
CA PHE A 24 9.77 -11.61 9.60
C PHE A 24 8.43 -11.34 10.29
N GLU A 25 8.47 -10.77 11.49
CA GLU A 25 7.26 -10.44 12.25
C GLU A 25 6.49 -9.28 11.60
N ALA A 26 7.20 -8.35 10.93
CA ALA A 26 6.56 -7.31 10.12
C ALA A 26 5.75 -7.90 8.96
N PHE A 27 6.39 -8.74 8.14
CA PHE A 27 5.77 -9.42 7.02
C PHE A 27 4.56 -10.27 7.46
N GLU A 28 4.73 -11.11 8.48
CA GLU A 28 3.66 -11.95 9.03
C GLU A 28 2.47 -11.12 9.53
N SER A 29 2.73 -9.97 10.16
CA SER A 29 1.69 -9.08 10.66
C SER A 29 0.90 -8.44 9.53
N TYR A 30 1.58 -7.93 8.48
CA TYR A 30 0.91 -7.38 7.29
C TYR A 30 0.12 -8.44 6.53
N GLN A 31 0.68 -9.63 6.35
CA GLN A 31 0.00 -10.75 5.69
C GLN A 31 -1.29 -11.14 6.42
N LYS A 32 -1.27 -11.21 7.76
CA LYS A 32 -2.45 -11.48 8.58
C LYS A 32 -3.48 -10.35 8.49
N ALA A 33 -3.03 -9.09 8.50
CA ALA A 33 -3.92 -7.93 8.37
C ALA A 33 -4.65 -7.93 7.01
N ALA A 34 -3.94 -8.24 5.92
CA ALA A 34 -4.50 -8.32 4.57
C ALA A 34 -5.56 -9.43 4.43
N ASN A 35 -5.43 -10.52 5.19
CA ASN A 35 -6.33 -11.68 5.14
C ASN A 35 -7.54 -11.58 6.10
N LEU A 36 -7.49 -10.71 7.10
CA LEU A 36 -8.57 -10.52 8.08
C LEU A 36 -9.67 -9.58 7.54
N ARG A 37 -10.50 -10.07 6.61
CA ARG A 37 -11.77 -9.45 6.22
C ARG A 37 -12.95 -10.16 6.87
N HIS A 38 -13.29 -9.77 8.10
CA HIS A 38 -14.62 -10.04 8.68
C HIS A 38 -15.38 -8.73 8.77
N LEU A 39 -16.40 -8.55 7.93
CA LEU A 39 -17.16 -7.29 7.78
C LEU A 39 -18.66 -7.43 8.10
N ASP A 40 -19.06 -8.50 8.80
CA ASP A 40 -20.48 -8.71 9.13
C ASP A 40 -20.88 -7.95 10.40
N GLY A 41 -22.00 -7.22 10.33
CA GLY A 41 -22.63 -6.55 11.46
C GLY A 41 -22.02 -5.21 11.90
N LEU A 42 -21.07 -4.66 11.14
CA LEU A 42 -20.46 -3.36 11.44
C LEU A 42 -21.34 -2.18 11.00
N SER A 43 -21.31 -1.09 11.76
CA SER A 43 -21.86 0.20 11.30
C SER A 43 -21.10 0.70 10.07
N PHE A 44 -21.74 1.52 9.24
CA PHE A 44 -21.14 2.07 8.01
C PHE A 44 -19.76 2.72 8.24
N GLU A 45 -19.62 3.51 9.30
CA GLU A 45 -18.35 4.16 9.67
C GLU A 45 -17.27 3.14 10.04
N THR A 46 -17.63 2.09 10.81
CA THR A 46 -16.69 1.05 11.22
C THR A 46 -16.30 0.17 10.03
N TYR A 47 -17.22 -0.09 9.12
CA TYR A 47 -16.97 -0.77 7.85
C TYR A 47 -15.98 0.01 6.97
N GLN A 48 -16.20 1.31 6.77
CA GLN A 48 -15.28 2.16 6.01
C GLN A 48 -13.88 2.18 6.63
N LYS A 49 -13.79 2.32 7.95
CA LYS A 49 -12.52 2.27 8.67
C LYS A 49 -11.81 0.91 8.52
N ALA A 50 -12.55 -0.19 8.60
CA ALA A 50 -12.00 -1.53 8.41
C ALA A 50 -11.49 -1.75 6.98
N VAL A 51 -12.22 -1.26 5.97
CA VAL A 51 -11.78 -1.30 4.56
C VAL A 51 -10.49 -0.49 4.37
N GLN A 52 -10.39 0.70 4.96
CA GLN A 52 -9.18 1.53 4.93
C GLN A 52 -7.97 0.85 5.58
N LEU A 53 -8.17 0.17 6.71
CA LEU A 53 -7.09 -0.54 7.39
C LEU A 53 -6.66 -1.78 6.63
N GLY A 54 -7.61 -2.53 6.06
CA GLY A 54 -7.31 -3.66 5.19
C GLY A 54 -6.52 -3.23 3.95
N SER A 55 -6.82 -2.06 3.37
CA SER A 55 -6.10 -1.54 2.20
C SER A 55 -4.66 -1.14 2.53
N GLN A 56 -4.38 -0.64 3.73
CA GLN A 56 -3.00 -0.40 4.21
C GLN A 56 -2.21 -1.70 4.36
N GLY A 57 -2.80 -2.76 4.93
CA GLY A 57 -2.12 -4.05 5.08
C GLY A 57 -1.78 -4.68 3.72
N ILE A 58 -2.71 -4.59 2.76
CA ILE A 58 -2.49 -5.05 1.38
C ILE A 58 -1.38 -4.22 0.70
N ASN A 59 -1.36 -2.89 0.89
CA ASN A 59 -0.31 -2.02 0.38
C ASN A 59 1.07 -2.43 0.93
N ASN A 60 1.19 -2.63 2.24
CA ASN A 60 2.47 -2.99 2.85
C ASN A 60 2.96 -4.36 2.40
N LEU A 61 2.04 -5.31 2.16
CA LEU A 61 2.40 -6.59 1.54
C LEU A 61 2.92 -6.40 0.12
N GLY A 62 2.31 -5.51 -0.68
CA GLY A 62 2.81 -5.13 -2.00
C GLY A 62 4.24 -4.58 -1.93
N TRP A 63 4.52 -3.73 -0.95
CA TRP A 63 5.86 -3.20 -0.71
C TRP A 63 6.89 -4.27 -0.32
N CYS A 64 6.48 -5.29 0.44
CA CYS A 64 7.33 -6.43 0.73
C CYS A 64 7.71 -7.22 -0.52
N TYR A 65 6.76 -7.47 -1.43
CA TYR A 65 7.04 -8.13 -2.72
C TYR A 65 7.88 -7.26 -3.65
N GLU A 66 7.68 -5.94 -3.64
CA GLU A 66 8.49 -5.01 -4.43
C GLU A 66 9.96 -5.02 -4.01
N ASN A 67 10.22 -5.07 -2.69
CA ASN A 67 11.56 -4.95 -2.12
C ASN A 67 12.21 -6.30 -1.75
N GLY A 68 11.50 -7.42 -1.95
CA GLY A 68 12.00 -8.74 -1.56
C GLY A 68 12.15 -8.91 -0.04
N ILE A 69 11.28 -8.27 0.74
CA ILE A 69 11.34 -8.31 2.20
C ILE A 69 10.68 -9.61 2.64
N ARG A 70 11.53 -10.58 3.02
CA ARG A 70 11.13 -11.93 3.47
C ARG A 70 10.41 -12.76 2.41
N THR A 71 10.36 -12.27 1.18
CA THR A 71 9.91 -12.94 -0.04
C THR A 71 10.94 -12.66 -1.14
N ASP A 72 10.92 -13.41 -2.23
CA ASP A 72 11.62 -12.98 -3.43
C ASP A 72 10.94 -11.73 -4.01
N VAL A 73 11.73 -10.91 -4.72
CA VAL A 73 11.19 -9.75 -5.45
C VAL A 73 10.20 -10.25 -6.51
N ASP A 74 8.95 -9.79 -6.41
CA ASP A 74 7.89 -10.08 -7.37
C ASP A 74 7.09 -8.80 -7.65
N LEU A 75 7.54 -8.07 -8.68
CA LEU A 75 6.94 -6.80 -9.06
C LEU A 75 5.52 -6.96 -9.62
N GLN A 76 5.21 -8.12 -10.21
CA GLN A 76 3.86 -8.40 -10.71
C GLN A 76 2.90 -8.62 -9.54
N GLN A 77 3.32 -9.39 -8.53
CA GLN A 77 2.53 -9.59 -7.33
C GLN A 77 2.36 -8.28 -6.54
N ALA A 78 3.41 -7.45 -6.47
CA ALA A 78 3.34 -6.12 -5.87
C ALA A 78 2.31 -5.22 -6.59
N PHE A 79 2.35 -5.19 -7.92
CA PHE A 79 1.41 -4.43 -8.75
C PHE A 79 -0.05 -4.81 -8.47
N GLU A 80 -0.35 -6.11 -8.48
CA GLU A 80 -1.70 -6.62 -8.20
C GLU A 80 -2.20 -6.26 -6.78
N LEU A 81 -1.30 -6.29 -5.79
CA LEU A 81 -1.62 -5.89 -4.43
C LEU A 81 -1.87 -4.38 -4.34
N TYR A 82 -1.08 -3.56 -5.02
CA TYR A 82 -1.32 -2.12 -5.07
C TYR A 82 -2.63 -1.78 -5.81
N GLU A 83 -2.96 -2.44 -6.93
CA GLU A 83 -4.28 -2.31 -7.57
C GLU A 83 -5.42 -2.69 -6.63
N LYS A 84 -5.28 -3.79 -5.89
CA LYS A 84 -6.29 -4.20 -4.93
C LYS A 84 -6.45 -3.16 -3.81
N ALA A 85 -5.35 -2.64 -3.26
CA ALA A 85 -5.38 -1.64 -2.21
C ALA A 85 -5.92 -0.28 -2.71
N SER A 86 -5.61 0.12 -3.94
CA SER A 86 -6.10 1.37 -4.56
C SER A 86 -7.61 1.32 -4.78
N ASN A 87 -8.14 0.18 -5.24
CA ASN A 87 -9.58 -0.09 -5.37
C ASN A 87 -10.32 -0.07 -4.04
N LEU A 88 -9.61 -0.30 -2.92
CA LEU A 88 -10.13 -0.17 -1.57
C LEU A 88 -9.93 1.23 -0.96
N GLY A 89 -9.45 2.20 -1.74
CA GLY A 89 -9.32 3.59 -1.33
C GLY A 89 -7.97 3.97 -0.72
N SER A 90 -6.96 3.09 -0.73
CA SER A 90 -5.62 3.45 -0.23
C SER A 90 -4.97 4.51 -1.14
N CYS A 91 -4.64 5.68 -0.57
CA CYS A 91 -3.88 6.72 -1.28
C CYS A 91 -2.43 6.29 -1.54
N TYR A 92 -1.79 5.62 -0.58
CA TYR A 92 -0.43 5.06 -0.72
C TYR A 92 -0.33 4.08 -1.88
N ALA A 93 -1.35 3.22 -2.04
CA ALA A 93 -1.33 2.24 -3.13
C ALA A 93 -1.48 2.89 -4.50
N LYS A 94 -2.28 3.96 -4.60
CA LYS A 94 -2.39 4.75 -5.84
C LYS A 94 -1.06 5.45 -6.17
N TYR A 95 -0.39 6.01 -5.16
CA TYR A 95 0.93 6.60 -5.33
C TYR A 95 1.94 5.55 -5.80
N ASN A 96 1.97 4.36 -5.18
CA ASN A 96 2.87 3.28 -5.59
C ASN A 96 2.61 2.80 -7.03
N LEU A 97 1.34 2.68 -7.45
CA LEU A 97 1.00 2.40 -8.86
C LEU A 97 1.53 3.48 -9.81
N ALA A 98 1.41 4.75 -9.43
CA ALA A 98 1.92 5.85 -10.24
C ALA A 98 3.45 5.76 -10.43
N VAL A 99 4.18 5.52 -9.35
CA VAL A 99 5.63 5.29 -9.36
C VAL A 99 6.01 4.09 -10.24
N MET A 100 5.26 2.98 -10.16
CA MET A 100 5.54 1.80 -11.00
C MET A 100 5.41 2.10 -12.50
N TYR A 101 4.39 2.88 -12.89
CA TYR A 101 4.23 3.33 -14.28
C TYR A 101 5.25 4.39 -14.72
N GLU A 102 5.72 5.25 -13.81
CA GLU A 102 6.72 6.29 -14.10
C GLU A 102 8.12 5.69 -14.37
N TYR A 103 8.52 4.74 -13.54
CA TYR A 103 9.88 4.16 -13.53
C TYR A 103 10.00 2.78 -14.18
N GLU A 104 8.95 2.28 -14.85
CA GLU A 104 8.93 0.95 -15.46
C GLU A 104 9.17 -0.19 -14.43
N ASN A 105 8.69 -0.02 -13.21
CA ASN A 105 8.94 -0.99 -12.14
C ASN A 105 7.92 -2.14 -12.21
N GLY A 106 8.21 -3.16 -13.01
CA GLY A 106 7.36 -4.36 -13.17
C GLY A 106 6.20 -4.19 -14.15
N VAL A 107 5.93 -2.97 -14.60
CA VAL A 107 4.98 -2.64 -15.67
C VAL A 107 5.65 -1.74 -16.70
N LYS A 108 5.19 -1.78 -17.95
CA LYS A 108 5.73 -0.91 -18.99
C LYS A 108 5.52 0.55 -18.62
N LYS A 109 6.54 1.39 -18.84
CA LYS A 109 6.44 2.84 -18.61
C LYS A 109 5.25 3.43 -19.36
N ASP A 110 4.40 4.16 -18.63
CA ASP A 110 3.24 4.87 -19.17
C ASP A 110 2.97 6.12 -18.32
N LEU A 111 3.44 7.27 -18.81
CA LEU A 111 3.30 8.54 -18.10
C LEU A 111 1.84 8.99 -17.98
N HIS A 112 0.96 8.61 -18.91
CA HIS A 112 -0.46 8.93 -18.80
C HIS A 112 -1.10 8.15 -17.65
N GLN A 113 -0.75 6.88 -17.47
CA GLN A 113 -1.17 6.10 -16.30
C GLN A 113 -0.55 6.64 -15.02
N ALA A 114 0.73 7.01 -15.03
CA ALA A 114 1.39 7.59 -13.86
C ALA A 114 0.67 8.87 -13.38
N ILE A 115 0.42 9.82 -14.28
CA ILE A 115 -0.32 11.05 -14.01
C ILE A 115 -1.73 10.74 -13.48
N TYR A 116 -2.46 9.83 -14.13
CA TYR A 116 -3.80 9.42 -13.69
C TYR A 116 -3.79 8.91 -12.24
N TRP A 117 -2.82 8.08 -11.88
CA TRP A 117 -2.74 7.52 -10.53
C TRP A 117 -2.24 8.53 -9.50
N TYR A 118 -1.33 9.45 -9.86
CA TYR A 118 -0.94 10.57 -9.01
C TYR A 118 -2.13 11.46 -8.69
N GLU A 119 -2.88 11.94 -9.68
CA GLU A 119 -4.10 12.75 -9.47
C GLU A 119 -5.12 12.04 -8.56
N LYS A 120 -5.29 10.72 -8.72
CA LYS A 120 -6.21 9.92 -7.88
C LYS A 120 -5.72 9.75 -6.45
N SER A 121 -4.43 9.89 -6.20
CA SER A 121 -3.81 9.81 -4.87
C SER A 121 -3.90 11.14 -4.09
N GLU A 122 -4.07 12.27 -4.78
CA GLU A 122 -4.08 13.63 -4.21
C GLU A 122 -5.27 14.01 -3.33
N GLN A 123 -6.28 13.15 -3.16
CA GLN A 123 -7.35 13.41 -2.18
C GLN A 123 -6.87 13.36 -0.70
N GLY A 124 -5.57 13.56 -0.44
CA GLY A 124 -4.98 13.70 0.89
C GLY A 124 -3.45 13.56 0.99
N TYR A 125 -2.67 13.71 -0.08
CA TYR A 125 -1.22 13.43 -0.06
C TYR A 125 -0.38 14.49 -0.81
N LEU A 126 0.44 15.24 -0.06
CA LEU A 126 1.31 16.31 -0.60
C LEU A 126 2.39 15.78 -1.54
N CYS A 127 2.98 14.61 -1.27
CA CYS A 127 4.07 14.06 -2.10
C CYS A 127 3.62 13.64 -3.51
N ALA A 128 2.32 13.42 -3.71
CA ALA A 128 1.77 13.17 -5.04
C ALA A 128 1.65 14.45 -5.87
N GLN A 129 1.41 15.59 -5.20
CA GLN A 129 1.29 16.92 -5.84
C GLN A 129 2.62 17.38 -6.40
N ASP A 130 3.68 17.30 -5.61
CA ASP A 130 5.02 17.70 -6.07
C ASP A 130 5.47 16.91 -7.31
N LYS A 131 5.14 15.61 -7.34
CA LYS A 131 5.49 14.74 -8.48
C LYS A 131 4.58 14.95 -9.69
N LEU A 132 3.31 15.26 -9.47
CA LEU A 132 2.38 15.62 -10.54
C LEU A 132 2.81 16.93 -11.23
N GLU A 133 3.21 17.93 -10.46
CA GLU A 133 3.70 19.21 -10.98
C GLU A 133 4.94 19.02 -11.86
N GLU A 134 5.93 18.24 -11.39
CA GLU A 134 7.13 17.87 -12.18
C GLU A 134 6.77 17.21 -13.52
N LEU A 135 5.84 16.25 -13.53
CA LEU A 135 5.45 15.52 -14.74
C LEU A 135 4.59 16.35 -15.72
N LEU A 136 3.92 17.40 -15.26
CA LEU A 136 3.12 18.29 -16.11
C LEU A 136 3.94 19.44 -16.72
N GLU A 137 5.16 19.66 -16.23
CA GLU A 137 6.09 20.67 -16.74
C GLU A 137 7.06 20.16 -17.84
N GLU A 138 7.13 18.84 -18.06
CA GLU A 138 7.94 18.18 -19.11
C GLU A 138 7.22 18.06 -20.48
#